data_AF-A0A920LFM7-F1
#
_entry.id   AF-A0A920LFM7-F1
#
_cell.length_a   1.000
_cell.length_b   1.000
_cell.length_c   1.000
_cell.angle_alpha   90.00
_cell.angle_beta   90.00
_cell.angle_gamma   90.00
#
_symmetry.space_group_name_H-M   'P 1'
#
loop_
_entity.id
_entity.type
_entity.pdbx_description
1 polymer ?
#
loop_
_entity_poly.entity_id
_entity_poly.type
_entity_poly.pdbx_seq_one_letter_code
_entity_poly.pdbx_strand_id
1 'polypeptide(L)' 'MPIYLFGNEEQKQKYLPKLASGEWFGSYCLTEPTAGSDANSGKTKAVLSDDGTHYKISGQKMWISNAGFADIFIVFAE' A
#
# COMPACT_ATOMS: atom_id res chain seq x y z
N MET A 1 -6.75 -7.91 7.01
CA MET A 1 -5.51 -7.28 6.46
C MET A 1 -5.42 -7.60 4.97
N PRO A 2 -5.27 -6.62 4.06
CA PRO A 2 -5.38 -6.83 2.60
C PRO A 2 -4.58 -8.01 2.04
N ILE A 3 -3.33 -8.20 2.51
CA ILE A 3 -2.47 -9.31 2.09
C ILE A 3 -3.09 -10.68 2.44
N TYR A 4 -3.73 -10.82 3.60
CA TYR A 4 -4.38 -12.08 4.00
C TYR A 4 -5.56 -12.44 3.09
N LEU A 5 -6.35 -11.44 2.69
CA LEU A 5 -7.56 -11.64 1.90
C LEU A 5 -7.30 -11.73 0.39
N PHE A 6 -6.33 -10.98 -0.13
CA PHE A 6 -6.15 -10.76 -1.57
C PHE A 6 -4.73 -11.02 -2.08
N GLY A 7 -3.77 -11.26 -1.18
CA GLY A 7 -2.41 -11.61 -1.58
C GLY A 7 -2.33 -12.99 -2.22
N ASN A 8 -1.37 -13.17 -3.13
CA ASN A 8 -1.01 -14.51 -3.59
C ASN A 8 -0.21 -15.26 -2.51
N GLU A 9 0.03 -16.57 -2.70
CA GLU A 9 0.73 -17.38 -1.69
C GLU A 9 2.15 -16.90 -1.39
N GLU A 10 2.89 -16.44 -2.40
CA GLU A 10 4.23 -15.88 -2.23
C GLU A 10 4.21 -14.65 -1.31
N GLN A 11 3.30 -13.71 -1.57
CA GLN A 11 3.10 -12.51 -0.75
C GLN A 11 2.69 -12.88 0.67
N LYS A 12 1.74 -13.82 0.84
CA LYS A 12 1.29 -14.24 2.17
C LYS A 12 2.44 -14.84 2.98
N GLN A 13 3.20 -15.76 2.40
CA GLN A 13 4.35 -16.39 3.06
C GLN A 13 5.44 -15.38 3.42
N LYS A 14 5.68 -14.40 2.54
CA LYS A 14 6.70 -13.37 2.77
C LYS A 14 6.32 -12.38 3.87
N TYR A 15 5.06 -11.95 3.93
CA TYR A 15 4.66 -10.80 4.75
C TYR A 15 3.89 -11.18 6.03
N LEU A 16 2.99 -12.17 5.97
CA LEU A 16 2.09 -12.44 7.11
C LEU A 16 2.80 -12.91 8.37
N PRO A 17 3.85 -13.77 8.33
CA PRO A 17 4.54 -14.19 9.55
C PRO A 17 5.13 -13.03 10.35
N LYS A 18 5.69 -12.02 9.66
CA LYS A 18 6.29 -10.82 10.28
C LYS A 18 5.23 -9.87 10.84
N LEU A 19 4.13 -9.71 10.10
CA LEU A 19 3.00 -8.88 10.55
C LEU A 19 2.24 -9.52 11.73
N ALA A 20 2.10 -10.84 11.74
CA ALA A 20 1.40 -11.57 12.79
C ALA A 20 2.23 -11.70 14.08
N SER A 21 3.56 -11.75 13.98
CA SER A 21 4.46 -11.75 15.14
C SER A 21 4.68 -10.36 15.74
N GLY A 22 4.33 -9.29 15.01
CA GLY A 22 4.61 -7.91 15.40
C GLY A 22 6.06 -7.49 15.19
N GLU A 23 6.88 -8.30 14.50
CA GLU A 23 8.19 -7.89 13.99
C GLU A 23 8.03 -6.70 13.05
N TRP A 24 7.01 -6.74 12.18
CA TRP A 24 6.69 -5.67 11.24
C TRP A 24 5.35 -5.01 11.53
N PHE A 25 5.29 -3.70 11.26
CA PHE A 25 4.06 -2.92 11.29
C PHE A 25 3.62 -2.53 9.89
N GLY A 26 2.31 -2.62 9.64
CA GLY A 26 1.69 -2.25 8.37
C GLY A 26 0.98 -0.90 8.42
N SER A 27 0.90 -0.24 7.27
CA SER A 27 0.11 0.96 7.01
C SER A 27 -0.84 0.77 5.82
N TYR A 28 -1.98 1.45 5.84
CA TYR A 28 -2.99 1.42 4.78
C TYR A 28 -3.17 2.80 4.17
N CYS A 29 -2.85 2.95 2.88
CA CYS A 29 -2.64 4.24 2.22
C CYS A 29 -3.66 4.48 1.10
N LEU A 30 -4.89 4.75 1.52
CA LEU A 30 -6.02 5.04 0.63
C LEU A 30 -6.24 6.54 0.45
N THR A 31 -6.49 7.24 1.56
CA THR A 31 -6.84 8.67 1.59
C THR A 31 -5.77 9.57 0.97
N GLU A 32 -6.21 10.57 0.22
CA GLU A 32 -5.39 11.62 -0.39
C GLU A 32 -5.91 13.00 0.02
N PRO A 33 -5.12 14.09 -0.16
CA PRO A 33 -5.57 15.44 0.17
C PRO A 33 -6.90 15.84 -0.50
N THR A 34 -7.19 15.28 -1.68
CA THR A 34 -8.41 15.57 -2.45
C THR A 34 -9.44 14.43 -2.42
N ALA A 35 -9.17 13.31 -1.75
CA ALA A 35 -10.01 12.11 -1.77
C ALA A 35 -10.07 11.45 -0.38
N GLY A 36 -11.21 11.63 0.30
CA GLY A 36 -11.51 11.07 1.62
C GLY A 36 -12.71 10.13 1.59
N SER A 37 -13.92 10.67 1.78
CA SER A 37 -15.17 9.89 1.67
C SER A 37 -15.36 9.32 0.27
N ASP A 38 -15.02 10.10 -0.76
CA ASP A 38 -14.91 9.62 -2.13
C ASP A 38 -13.50 9.05 -2.35
N ALA A 39 -13.25 7.86 -1.81
CA ALA A 39 -11.91 7.28 -1.78
C ALA A 39 -11.39 6.81 -3.15
N ASN A 40 -12.30 6.58 -4.11
CA ASN A 40 -11.96 6.11 -5.45
C ASN A 40 -11.53 7.22 -6.40
N SER A 41 -11.67 8.49 -6.02
CA SER A 41 -11.18 9.65 -6.81
C SER A 41 -9.75 10.06 -6.47
N GLY A 42 -8.98 9.15 -5.86
CA GLY A 42 -7.54 9.32 -5.66
C GLY A 42 -6.80 9.53 -6.98
N LYS A 43 -5.74 10.35 -6.94
CA LYS A 43 -4.97 10.77 -8.11
C LYS A 43 -3.54 10.23 -8.13
N THR A 44 -3.13 9.47 -7.11
CA THR A 44 -1.82 8.80 -7.12
C THR A 44 -1.72 7.90 -8.34
N LYS A 45 -0.68 8.10 -9.14
CA LYS A 45 -0.47 7.38 -10.39
C LYS A 45 0.42 6.17 -10.23
N ALA A 46 0.13 5.09 -10.96
CA ALA A 46 1.01 3.94 -11.15
C ALA A 46 1.31 3.74 -12.63
N VAL A 47 2.51 4.10 -13.06
CA VAL A 47 2.94 3.97 -14.45
C VAL A 47 3.94 2.82 -14.58
N LEU A 48 3.66 1.85 -15.44
CA LEU A 48 4.59 0.75 -15.71
C LEU A 48 5.90 1.32 -16.30
N SER A 49 7.05 0.84 -15.81
CA SER A 49 8.36 1.23 -16.33
C SER A 49 8.53 0.81 -17.78
N ASP A 50 9.41 1.50 -18.52
CA ASP A 50 9.63 1.26 -19.95
C ASP A 50 10.08 -0.19 -20.25
N ASP A 51 10.72 -0.85 -19.27
CA ASP A 51 11.15 -2.25 -19.34
C ASP A 51 10.10 -3.27 -18.86
N GLY A 52 8.94 -2.80 -18.38
CA GLY A 52 7.84 -3.65 -17.90
C GLY A 52 8.07 -4.34 -16.57
N THR A 53 9.11 -3.98 -15.81
CA THR A 53 9.52 -4.73 -14.60
C THR A 53 8.99 -4.15 -13.29
N HIS A 54 8.66 -2.85 -13.24
CA HIS A 54 8.22 -2.18 -12.01
C HIS A 54 7.17 -1.10 -12.31
N TYR A 55 6.41 -0.70 -11.28
CA TYR A 55 5.54 0.48 -11.37
C TYR A 55 6.23 1.70 -10.72
N LYS A 56 6.26 2.82 -11.44
CA LYS A 56 6.59 4.14 -10.92
C LYS A 56 5.34 4.73 -10.28
N ILE A 57 5.35 4.87 -8.95
CA ILE A 57 4.22 5.41 -8.19
C ILE A 57 4.49 6.88 -7.84
N SER A 58 3.57 7.79 -8.19
CA SER A 58 3.69 9.22 -7.89
C SER A 58 2.38 9.82 -7.38
N GLY A 59 2.39 10.38 -6.18
CA GLY A 59 1.23 11.00 -5.55
C GLY A 59 1.48 11.31 -4.07
N GLN A 60 0.44 11.75 -3.36
CA GLN A 60 0.50 12.03 -1.94
C GLN A 60 -0.64 11.31 -1.19
N LYS A 61 -0.26 10.57 -0.16
CA LYS A 61 -1.19 9.93 0.78
C LYS A 61 -1.30 10.77 2.04
N MET A 62 -2.49 10.80 2.63
CA MET A 62 -2.84 11.74 3.69
C MET A 62 -3.42 10.99 4.90
N TRP A 63 -2.97 11.37 6.10
CA TRP A 63 -3.46 10.82 7.37
C TRP A 63 -3.24 9.31 7.53
N ILE A 64 -2.02 8.87 7.21
CA ILE A 64 -1.65 7.45 7.28
C ILE A 64 -1.16 7.11 8.68
N SER A 65 -1.98 6.37 9.43
CA SER A 65 -1.59 5.80 10.72
C SER A 65 -0.38 4.88 10.57
N ASN A 66 0.51 4.87 11.57
CA ASN A 66 1.78 4.11 11.61
C ASN A 66 2.85 4.55 10.59
N ALA A 67 2.62 5.58 9.77
CA ALA A 67 3.56 5.95 8.71
C ALA A 67 4.98 6.29 9.21
N GLY A 68 5.14 6.70 10.46
CA GLY A 68 6.45 6.98 11.05
C GLY A 68 7.30 5.74 11.39
N PHE A 69 6.71 4.53 11.41
CA PHE A 69 7.41 3.31 11.82
C PHE A 69 6.98 2.03 11.08
N ALA A 70 6.08 2.12 10.10
CA ALA A 70 5.64 0.94 9.35
C ALA A 70 6.73 0.43 8.39
N ASP A 71 6.85 -0.88 8.31
CA ASP A 71 7.76 -1.60 7.39
C ASP A 71 7.10 -1.86 6.04
N ILE A 72 5.77 -1.90 6.00
CA ILE A 72 5.00 -2.14 4.77
C ILE A 72 3.82 -1.18 4.65
N PHE A 73 3.61 -0.71 3.42
CA PHE A 73 2.54 0.20 3.06
C PHE A 73 1.68 -0.43 1.97
N ILE A 74 0.38 -0.55 2.21
CA ILE A 74 -0.59 -0.94 1.19
C ILE A 74 -1.08 0.34 0.51
N VAL A 75 -0.60 0.59 -0.70
CA VAL A 75 -0.83 1.85 -1.43
C VAL A 75 -1.82 1.62 -2.57
N PHE A 76 -2.82 2.50 -2.67
CA PHE A 76 -3.76 2.55 -3.79
C PHE A 76 -3.27 3.55 -4.84
N ALA A 77 -3.32 3.19 -6.12
CA ALA A 77 -2.91 4.05 -7.22
C ALA A 77 -3.63 3.60 -8.51
N GLU A 78 -3.73 4.51 -9.48
CA GLU A 78 -4.36 4.30 -10.80
C GLU A 78 -3.44 4.60 -11.99
#